data_AF-A0A8D3DD42-F1
#
_entry.id   AF-A0A8D3DD42-F1
#
_cell.length_a   1.000
_cell.length_b   1.000
_cell.length_c   1.000
_cell.angle_alpha   90.00
_cell.angle_beta   90.00
_cell.angle_gamma   90.00
#
_symmetry.space_group_name_H-M   'P 1'
#
loop_
_entity.id
_entity.type
_entity.pdbx_description
1 polymer ?
#
loop_
_entity_poly.entity_id
_entity_poly.type
_entity_poly.pdbx_seq_one_letter_code
_entity_poly.pdbx_strand_id
1 'polypeptide(L)'
;HFTITLYCLLHVSILITAAIICICLHSTCPLGMMFQEVLEKSMCHPMEQLVDVEQEFPGEVEYIYLPACVSLWRCSGCCGDENLECHPTLERNITVQVHHVELTFVEHQRCDFVSVFLPFLEPVRLF
;
A
#
# COMPACT_ATOMS: atom_id res chain seq x y z
N HIS A 1 -54.45 -23.73 1.42
CA HIS A 1 -53.19 -24.45 1.73
C HIS A 1 -52.27 -24.49 0.51
N PHE A 2 -52.69 -25.08 -0.63
CA PHE A 2 -51.87 -25.19 -1.85
C PHE A 2 -51.40 -23.85 -2.47
N THR A 3 -52.27 -22.84 -2.46
CA THR A 3 -51.95 -21.48 -2.94
C THR A 3 -50.92 -20.76 -2.07
N ILE A 4 -51.02 -20.94 -0.75
CA ILE A 4 -50.10 -20.35 0.23
C ILE A 4 -48.72 -21.01 0.12
N THR A 5 -48.66 -22.34 -0.03
CA THR A 5 -47.40 -23.06 -0.25
C THR A 5 -46.72 -22.62 -1.55
N LEU A 6 -47.50 -22.40 -2.63
CA LEU A 6 -46.96 -21.91 -3.89
C LEU A 6 -46.38 -20.48 -3.77
N TYR A 7 -47.09 -19.59 -3.08
CA TYR A 7 -46.63 -18.22 -2.82
C TYR A 7 -45.35 -18.20 -1.97
N CYS A 8 -45.27 -19.02 -0.91
CA CYS A 8 -44.06 -19.15 -0.10
C CYS A 8 -42.86 -19.64 -0.92
N LEU A 9 -43.05 -20.64 -1.79
CA LEU A 9 -41.97 -21.15 -2.64
C LEU A 9 -41.47 -20.09 -3.64
N LEU A 10 -42.37 -19.32 -4.23
CA LEU A 10 -42.02 -18.20 -5.11
C LEU A 10 -41.25 -17.09 -4.37
N HIS A 11 -41.68 -16.74 -3.16
CA HIS A 11 -40.99 -15.72 -2.38
C HIS A 11 -39.58 -16.18 -1.97
N VAL A 12 -39.43 -17.45 -1.57
CA VAL A 12 -38.12 -18.04 -1.23
C VAL A 12 -37.22 -18.08 -2.47
N SER A 13 -37.71 -18.45 -3.65
CA SER A 13 -36.90 -18.45 -4.87
C SER A 13 -36.48 -17.04 -5.31
N ILE A 14 -37.34 -16.03 -5.15
CA ILE A 14 -37.00 -14.62 -5.40
C ILE A 14 -35.92 -14.13 -4.42
N LEU A 15 -36.04 -14.46 -3.13
CA LEU A 15 -35.01 -14.09 -2.14
C LEU A 15 -33.66 -14.77 -2.42
N ILE A 16 -33.68 -16.04 -2.81
CA ILE A 16 -32.47 -16.79 -3.16
C ILE A 16 -31.83 -16.20 -4.43
N THR A 17 -32.61 -15.91 -5.47
CA THR A 17 -32.08 -15.29 -6.70
C THR A 17 -31.52 -13.89 -6.44
N ALA A 18 -32.19 -13.06 -5.62
CA ALA A 18 -31.67 -11.76 -5.21
C ALA A 18 -30.37 -11.86 -4.42
N ALA A 19 -30.26 -12.82 -3.50
CA ALA A 19 -29.04 -13.09 -2.75
C ALA A 19 -27.90 -13.56 -3.67
N ILE A 20 -28.17 -14.47 -4.61
CA ILE A 20 -27.19 -14.94 -5.60
C ILE A 20 -26.75 -13.79 -6.49
N ILE A 21 -27.66 -12.94 -6.99
CA ILE A 21 -27.30 -11.76 -7.79
C ILE A 21 -26.44 -10.79 -6.97
N CYS A 22 -26.77 -10.55 -5.69
CA CYS A 22 -25.98 -9.69 -4.81
C CYS A 22 -24.57 -10.26 -4.55
N ILE A 23 -24.48 -11.57 -4.32
CA ILE A 23 -23.21 -12.30 -4.17
C ILE A 23 -22.43 -12.23 -5.48
N CYS A 24 -23.04 -12.49 -6.64
CA CYS A 24 -22.38 -12.41 -7.94
C CYS A 24 -21.94 -10.98 -8.29
N LEU A 25 -22.72 -9.95 -7.92
CA LEU A 25 -22.36 -8.55 -8.17
C LEU A 25 -21.21 -8.08 -7.28
N HIS A 26 -21.08 -8.63 -6.07
CA HIS A 26 -19.91 -8.42 -5.21
C HIS A 26 -18.73 -9.36 -5.55
N SER A 27 -19.01 -10.52 -6.14
CA SER A 27 -18.05 -11.62 -6.36
C SER A 27 -17.65 -11.80 -7.82
N THR A 28 -18.08 -10.93 -8.75
CA THR A 28 -17.33 -10.69 -9.98
C THR A 28 -16.07 -9.96 -9.57
N CYS A 29 -15.11 -10.71 -9.03
CA CYS A 29 -13.73 -10.28 -8.90
C CYS A 29 -13.27 -10.08 -10.35
N PRO A 30 -13.14 -8.82 -10.84
CA PRO A 30 -12.63 -8.64 -12.17
C PRO A 30 -11.23 -9.26 -12.19
N LEU A 31 -10.91 -10.05 -13.21
CA LEU A 31 -9.58 -10.66 -13.38
C LEU A 31 -8.47 -9.59 -13.58
N GLY A 32 -8.82 -8.30 -13.46
CA GLY A 32 -7.97 -7.13 -13.53
C GLY A 32 -8.50 -6.02 -12.63
N MET A 33 -7.60 -5.15 -12.20
CA MET A 33 -7.90 -4.03 -11.31
C MET A 33 -8.62 -2.93 -12.10
N MET A 34 -9.65 -2.30 -11.51
CA MET A 34 -10.31 -1.15 -12.14
C MET A 34 -9.40 0.08 -12.08
N PHE A 35 -9.53 1.02 -13.03
CA PHE A 35 -8.69 2.23 -13.05
C PHE A 35 -8.71 3.01 -11.73
N GLN A 36 -9.88 3.14 -11.11
CA GLN A 36 -10.03 3.80 -9.81
C GLN A 36 -9.22 3.10 -8.71
N GLU A 37 -9.23 1.76 -8.71
CA GLU A 37 -8.49 0.96 -7.74
C GLU A 37 -6.98 1.08 -7.96
N VAL A 38 -6.54 1.07 -9.23
CA VAL A 38 -5.12 1.30 -9.58
C VAL A 38 -4.67 2.68 -9.11
N LEU A 39 -5.47 3.71 -9.37
CA LEU A 39 -5.18 5.08 -8.97
C LEU A 39 -5.06 5.20 -7.45
N GLU A 40 -6.04 4.66 -6.70
CA GLU A 40 -6.04 4.70 -5.25
C GLU A 40 -4.84 3.97 -4.65
N LYS A 41 -4.48 2.80 -5.20
CA LYS A 41 -3.32 2.01 -4.74
C LYS A 41 -1.98 2.64 -5.12
N SER A 42 -1.92 3.43 -6.20
CA SER A 42 -0.68 4.04 -6.68
C SER A 42 -0.42 5.45 -6.12
N MET A 43 -1.34 6.01 -5.32
CA MET A 43 -1.13 7.30 -4.66
C MET A 43 0.06 7.28 -3.69
N CYS A 44 0.71 8.43 -3.52
CA CYS A 44 1.84 8.60 -2.61
C CYS A 44 1.44 8.30 -1.17
N HIS A 45 1.98 7.22 -0.60
CA HIS A 45 1.79 6.85 0.80
C HIS A 45 2.95 5.97 1.29
N PRO A 46 3.11 5.79 2.62
CA PRO A 46 4.05 4.82 3.15
C PRO A 46 3.63 3.40 2.73
N MET A 47 4.54 2.68 2.08
CA MET A 47 4.36 1.28 1.69
C MET A 47 5.50 0.44 2.24
N GLU A 48 5.23 -0.84 2.47
CA GLU A 48 6.24 -1.82 2.86
C GLU A 48 7.18 -2.09 1.68
N GLN A 49 8.48 -1.84 1.87
CA GLN A 49 9.52 -2.06 0.89
C GLN A 49 10.67 -2.86 1.51
N LEU A 50 11.22 -3.80 0.73
CA LEU A 50 12.45 -4.49 1.08
C LEU A 50 13.65 -3.62 0.73
N VAL A 51 14.43 -3.28 1.75
CA VAL A 51 15.66 -2.50 1.61
C VAL A 51 16.86 -3.42 1.84
N ASP A 52 17.80 -3.39 0.92
CA ASP A 52 19.05 -4.13 0.99
C ASP A 52 19.96 -3.49 2.06
N VAL A 53 20.37 -4.30 3.04
CA VAL A 53 21.17 -3.84 4.19
C VAL A 53 22.57 -3.41 3.74
N GLU A 54 23.17 -4.12 2.77
CA GLU A 54 24.52 -3.81 2.29
C GLU A 54 24.56 -2.48 1.52
N GLN A 55 23.48 -2.14 0.81
CA GLN A 55 23.38 -0.88 0.07
C GLN A 55 23.24 0.34 0.99
N GLU A 56 22.50 0.23 2.10
CA GLU A 56 22.35 1.32 3.07
C GLU A 56 23.58 1.44 3.98
N PHE A 57 24.28 0.33 4.26
CA PHE A 57 25.47 0.28 5.12
C PHE A 57 26.68 -0.33 4.39
N PRO A 58 27.22 0.32 3.35
CA PRO A 58 28.30 -0.23 2.52
C PRO A 58 29.70 -0.25 3.19
N GLY A 59 29.77 -0.34 4.52
CA GLY A 59 30.97 -0.04 5.32
C GLY A 59 31.57 -1.18 6.14
N GLU A 60 30.89 -2.31 6.29
CA GLU A 60 31.39 -3.41 7.14
C GLU A 60 31.78 -4.63 6.31
N VAL A 61 33.01 -4.62 5.79
CA VAL A 61 33.63 -5.76 5.08
C VAL A 61 33.78 -7.03 5.95
N GLU A 62 33.36 -6.99 7.22
CA GLU A 62 33.50 -8.08 8.18
C GLU A 62 32.17 -8.80 8.52
N TYR A 63 31.01 -8.29 8.10
CA TYR A 63 29.71 -8.89 8.46
C TYR A 63 28.90 -9.35 7.25
N ILE A 64 28.49 -10.62 7.28
CA ILE A 64 27.44 -11.14 6.41
C ILE A 64 26.10 -10.81 7.09
N TYR A 65 25.36 -9.85 6.52
CA TYR A 65 24.05 -9.47 7.02
C TYR A 65 23.03 -10.60 6.78
N LEU A 66 22.43 -11.11 7.86
CA LEU A 66 21.39 -12.14 7.82
C LEU A 66 20.18 -11.69 8.64
N PRO A 67 19.02 -11.39 8.01
CA PRO A 67 18.78 -11.36 6.55
C PRO A 67 19.53 -10.24 5.81
N ALA A 68 19.76 -10.40 4.51
CA ALA A 68 20.42 -9.37 3.67
C ALA A 68 19.50 -8.19 3.32
N CYS A 69 18.19 -8.34 3.50
CA CYS A 69 17.21 -7.28 3.30
C CYS A 69 16.21 -7.25 4.45
N VAL A 70 15.75 -6.04 4.78
CA VAL A 70 14.80 -5.76 5.87
C VAL A 70 13.55 -5.10 5.32
N SER A 71 12.42 -5.39 5.94
CA SER A 71 11.14 -4.79 5.56
C SER A 71 10.95 -3.46 6.29
N LEU A 72 10.77 -2.37 5.54
CA LEU A 72 10.63 -1.01 6.08
C LEU A 72 9.47 -0.29 5.41
N TRP A 73 8.84 0.62 6.14
CA TRP A 73 7.90 1.56 5.55
C TRP A 73 8.64 2.73 4.88
N ARG A 74 8.54 2.85 3.56
CA ARG A 74 9.12 3.93 2.76
C ARG A 74 8.05 4.57 1.88
N CYS A 75 8.26 5.81 1.47
CA CYS A 75 7.32 6.53 0.62
C CYS A 75 7.39 5.98 -0.79
N SER A 76 6.26 5.53 -1.30
CA SER A 76 6.13 4.98 -2.63
C SER A 76 4.81 5.45 -3.25
N GLY A 77 4.77 5.49 -4.57
CA GLY A 77 3.63 5.95 -5.34
C GLY A 77 4.07 6.66 -6.60
N CYS A 78 3.15 6.85 -7.52
CA CYS A 78 3.39 7.57 -8.75
C CYS A 78 2.33 8.63 -8.98
N CYS A 79 2.75 9.74 -9.58
CA CYS A 79 1.87 10.77 -10.10
C CYS A 79 1.94 10.77 -11.62
N GLY A 80 0.89 11.28 -12.28
CA GLY A 80 0.93 11.52 -13.72
C GLY A 80 1.72 12.78 -14.13
N ASP A 81 2.17 13.58 -13.15
CA ASP A 81 2.97 14.78 -13.36
C ASP A 81 4.44 14.48 -13.09
N GLU A 82 5.28 14.60 -14.11
CA GLU A 82 6.72 14.40 -14.05
C GLU A 82 7.45 15.43 -13.17
N ASN A 83 6.78 16.54 -12.84
CA ASN A 83 7.33 17.57 -11.98
C ASN A 83 7.03 17.32 -10.49
N LEU A 84 6.32 16.24 -10.17
CA LEU A 84 5.98 15.84 -8.81
C LEU A 84 6.69 14.53 -8.44
N GLU A 85 7.30 14.50 -7.25
CA GLU A 85 7.90 13.31 -6.66
C GLU A 85 7.28 13.01 -5.30
N CYS A 86 7.16 11.73 -4.95
CA CYS A 86 6.64 11.30 -3.65
C CYS A 86 7.77 11.33 -2.61
N HIS A 87 7.71 12.26 -1.66
CA HIS A 87 8.74 12.46 -0.63
C HIS A 87 8.16 12.34 0.79
N PRO A 88 8.98 11.93 1.78
CA PRO A 88 8.55 11.87 3.17
C PRO A 88 8.31 13.27 3.75
N THR A 89 7.22 13.41 4.50
CA THR A 89 6.93 14.61 5.30
C THR A 89 7.07 14.37 6.81
N LEU A 90 7.11 13.09 7.22
CA LEU A 90 7.42 12.69 8.59
C LEU A 90 8.17 11.36 8.57
N GLU A 91 9.28 11.32 9.30
CA GLU A 91 10.17 10.15 9.39
C GLU A 91 10.37 9.74 10.84
N ARG A 92 10.73 8.47 11.05
CA ARG A 92 11.18 7.93 12.33
C ARG A 92 12.35 7.00 12.14
N ASN A 93 13.20 6.91 13.15
CA ASN A 93 14.23 5.89 13.22
C ASN A 93 13.66 4.63 13.87
N ILE A 94 14.00 3.47 13.30
CA ILE A 94 13.77 2.18 13.94
C ILE A 94 15.07 1.39 14.00
N THR A 95 15.23 0.61 15.06
CA THR A 95 16.38 -0.27 15.22
C THR A 95 15.95 -1.69 14.87
N VAL A 96 16.66 -2.29 13.91
CA VAL A 96 16.43 -3.65 13.42
C VAL A 96 17.67 -4.48 13.73
N GLN A 97 17.46 -5.68 14.24
CA GLN A 97 18.54 -6.62 14.50
C GLN A 97 18.81 -7.45 13.24
N VAL A 98 20.04 -7.37 12.74
CA VAL A 98 20.55 -8.15 11.60
C VAL A 98 21.78 -8.90 12.07
N HIS A 99 21.64 -10.21 12.29
CA HIS A 99 22.67 -11.12 12.79
C HIS A 99 23.64 -10.52 13.84
N HIS A 100 23.24 -10.49 15.12
CA HIS A 100 24.01 -9.96 16.25
C HIS A 100 24.42 -8.47 16.17
N VAL A 101 24.04 -7.75 15.11
CA VAL A 101 24.25 -6.31 14.95
C VAL A 101 22.91 -5.60 15.01
N GLU A 102 22.87 -4.45 15.67
CA GLU A 102 21.72 -3.56 15.69
C GLU A 102 21.96 -2.42 14.71
N LEU A 103 21.13 -2.33 13.69
CA LEU A 103 21.19 -1.31 12.65
C LEU A 103 19.99 -0.38 12.78
N THR A 104 20.21 0.91 12.57
CA THR A 104 19.14 1.91 12.67
C THR A 104 18.76 2.38 11.28
N PHE A 105 17.52 2.09 10.89
CA PHE A 105 16.95 2.47 9.60
C PHE A 105 15.96 3.62 9.76
N VAL A 106 15.80 4.40 8.69
CA VAL A 106 14.74 5.41 8.58
C VAL A 106 13.48 4.78 7.99
N GLU A 107 12.35 5.03 8.64
CA GLU A 107 11.01 4.73 8.13
C GLU A 107 10.19 6.01 7.94
N HIS A 108 9.39 6.02 6.89
CA HIS A 108 8.53 7.14 6.56
C HIS A 108 7.13 6.90 7.15
N GLN A 109 6.62 7.85 7.93
CA GLN A 109 5.29 7.78 8.53
C GLN A 109 4.23 8.53 7.74
N ARG A 110 4.63 9.55 6.98
CA ARG A 110 3.75 10.32 6.10
C ARG A 110 4.51 10.76 4.86
N CYS A 111 3.81 10.79 3.73
CA CYS A 111 4.35 11.08 2.42
C CYS A 111 3.40 12.01 1.69
N ASP A 112 3.95 12.91 0.88
CA ASP A 112 3.18 13.82 0.03
C ASP A 112 3.92 14.03 -1.30
N PHE A 113 3.18 14.44 -2.33
CA PHE A 113 3.79 14.85 -3.60
C PHE A 113 4.38 16.25 -3.47
N VAL A 114 5.66 16.39 -3.81
CA VAL A 114 6.39 17.66 -3.79
C VAL A 114 6.96 17.96 -5.16
N SER A 115 7.08 19.25 -5.49
CA SER A 115 7.61 19.68 -6.79
C SER A 115 9.13 19.57 -6.87
N VAL A 116 9.65 18.91 -7.90
CA VAL A 116 11.10 18.72 -8.13
C VAL A 116 11.88 20.01 -8.35
N PHE A 117 11.19 21.10 -8.74
CA PHE A 117 11.80 22.42 -8.95
C PHE A 117 12.01 23.24 -7.67
N LEU A 118 11.61 22.74 -6.50
CA LEU A 118 11.84 23.39 -5.21
C LEU A 118 12.87 22.65 -4.33
N PRO A 119 14.08 22.26 -4.81
CA PRO A 119 15.00 21.46 -4.00
C PRO A 119 15.73 22.27 -2.90
N PHE A 120 15.34 23.53 -2.62
CA PHE A 120 16.07 24.42 -1.70
C PHE A 120 15.24 25.13 -0.63
N LEU A 121 13.96 24.84 -0.50
CA LEU A 121 13.19 25.33 0.65
C LEU A 121 12.65 24.10 1.38
N GLU A 122 13.06 23.97 2.64
CA GLU A 122 12.44 23.16 3.69
C GLU A 122 10.93 23.00 3.46
N PRO A 123 10.29 21.87 3.84
CA PRO A 123 8.95 21.49 3.42
C PRO A 123 7.94 22.64 3.59
N VAL A 124 7.75 23.43 2.53
CA VAL A 124 6.77 24.50 2.52
C VAL A 124 5.45 23.80 2.28
N ARG A 125 4.76 23.56 3.39
CA ARG A 125 3.35 23.16 3.44
C ARG A 125 2.56 24.05 2.49
N LEU A 126 2.12 23.50 1.36
CA LEU A 126 1.09 24.16 0.56
C LEU A 126 -0.25 23.89 1.24
N PHE A 127 -0.77 24.95 1.86
CA PHE A 127 -2.17 25.08 2.26
C PHE A 127 -3.11 25.01 1.06
#